data_AF-A0A3D2M0M7-F1
#
_entry.id   AF-A0A3D2M0M7-F1
#
_cell.length_a   1.000
_cell.length_b   1.000
_cell.length_c   1.000
_cell.angle_alpha   90.00
_cell.angle_beta   90.00
_cell.angle_gamma   90.00
#
_symmetry.space_group_name_H-M   'P 1'
#
loop_
_entity.id
_entity.type
_entity.pdbx_description
1 polymer ?
#
loop_
_entity_poly.entity_id
_entity_poly.type
_entity_poly.pdbx_seq_one_letter_code
_entity_poly.pdbx_strand_id
1 'polypeptide(L)'
;MFSRDLTLARFDADLFAAMEQEAKRQEDHIELIASENYTSPAVMEAQGSVLTNKYAEGYPGKRYYGGCEHVDVVEQLAIDRAKELFGADYANVQP
;
A
#
# COMPACT_ATOMS: atom_id res chain seq x y z
N MET A 1 5.20 16.80 13.47
CA MET A 1 6.38 17.06 12.62
C MET A 1 5.96 17.61 11.26
N PHE A 2 4.93 17.04 10.63
CA PHE A 2 4.19 17.69 9.53
C PHE A 2 2.77 18.00 9.98
N SER A 3 2.20 19.12 9.51
CA SER A 3 0.80 19.43 9.80
C SER A 3 -0.10 18.45 9.06
N ARG A 4 -1.11 17.92 9.75
CA ARG A 4 -2.17 17.12 9.10
C ARG A 4 -3.07 17.96 8.20
N ASP A 5 -2.95 19.29 8.30
CA ASP A 5 -3.74 20.21 7.49
C ASP A 5 -3.11 20.46 6.11
N LEU A 6 -1.92 19.92 5.84
CA LEU A 6 -1.32 19.90 4.51
C LEU A 6 -1.96 18.76 3.71
N THR A 7 -2.97 19.10 2.93
CA THR A 7 -3.68 18.18 2.03
C THR A 7 -3.40 18.53 0.58
N LEU A 8 -3.58 17.56 -0.34
CA LEU A 8 -3.47 17.83 -1.77
C LEU A 8 -4.44 18.93 -2.22
N ALA A 9 -5.70 18.91 -1.76
CA ALA A 9 -6.67 19.96 -2.06
C ALA A 9 -6.19 21.39 -1.75
N ARG A 10 -5.32 21.57 -0.74
CA ARG A 10 -4.77 22.88 -0.36
C ARG A 10 -3.43 23.19 -1.02
N PHE A 11 -2.61 22.17 -1.25
CA PHE A 11 -1.26 22.33 -1.77
C PHE A 11 -1.22 22.32 -3.30
N ASP A 12 -1.98 21.41 -3.91
CA ASP A 12 -2.06 21.15 -5.34
C ASP A 12 -3.52 20.83 -5.72
N ALA A 13 -4.31 21.90 -5.89
CA ALA A 13 -5.74 21.80 -6.18
C ALA A 13 -6.03 21.18 -7.56
N ASP A 14 -5.12 21.36 -8.52
CA ASP A 14 -5.27 20.80 -9.87
C ASP A 14 -5.12 19.27 -9.83
N LEU A 15 -4.10 18.75 -9.12
CA LEU A 15 -3.94 17.32 -8.90
C LEU A 15 -5.13 16.73 -8.14
N PHE A 16 -5.58 17.39 -7.07
CA PHE A 16 -6.74 16.94 -6.30
C PHE A 16 -8.01 16.88 -7.15
N ALA A 17 -8.27 17.91 -7.98
CA ALA A 17 -9.41 17.92 -8.87
C ALA A 17 -9.37 16.78 -9.92
N ALA A 18 -8.19 16.40 -10.40
CA ALA A 18 -8.03 15.25 -11.28
C ALA A 18 -8.31 13.91 -10.57
N MET A 19 -7.88 13.77 -9.32
CA MET A 19 -8.17 12.58 -8.50
C MET A 19 -9.68 12.41 -8.25
N GLU A 20 -10.40 13.48 -7.93
CA GLU A 20 -11.85 13.45 -7.72
C GLU A 20 -12.61 13.10 -9.02
N GLN A 21 -12.12 13.58 -10.17
CA GLN A 21 -12.67 13.20 -11.47
C GLN A 21 -12.48 11.72 -11.77
N GLU A 22 -11.33 11.12 -11.44
CA GLU A 22 -11.11 9.69 -11.59
C GLU A 22 -11.99 8.87 -10.65
N ALA A 23 -12.15 9.29 -9.38
CA ALA A 23 -13.06 8.64 -8.45
C ALA A 23 -14.51 8.64 -8.98
N LYS A 24 -14.96 9.79 -9.51
CA LYS A 24 -16.28 9.89 -10.15
C LYS A 24 -16.39 8.98 -11.39
N ARG A 25 -15.35 8.94 -12.23
CA ARG A 25 -15.31 8.12 -13.44
C ARG A 25 -15.47 6.64 -13.11
N GLN A 26 -14.82 6.13 -12.06
CA GLN A 26 -14.92 4.74 -11.61
C GLN A 26 -16.35 4.36 -11.19
N GLU A 27 -17.10 5.28 -10.59
CA GLU A 27 -18.50 5.05 -10.21
C GLU A 27 -19.47 5.20 -11.38
N ASP A 28 -19.19 6.13 -12.30
CA ASP A 28 -20.06 6.43 -13.44
C ASP A 28 -19.90 5.41 -14.59
N HIS A 29 -18.83 4.63 -14.61
CA HIS A 29 -18.49 3.70 -15.70
C HIS A 29 -18.67 2.23 -15.30
N ILE A 30 -19.05 1.40 -16.27
CA ILE A 30 -18.98 -0.06 -16.13
C ILE A 30 -17.59 -0.49 -16.57
N GLU A 31 -16.76 -0.91 -15.61
CA GLU A 31 -15.43 -1.42 -15.89
C GLU A 31 -15.46 -2.88 -16.33
N LEU A 32 -15.01 -3.13 -17.56
CA LEU A 32 -14.97 -4.45 -18.19
C LEU A 32 -13.55 -4.94 -18.48
N ILE A 33 -12.54 -4.24 -17.95
CA ILE A 33 -11.14 -4.63 -18.08
C ILE A 33 -10.91 -5.83 -17.16
N ALA A 34 -10.65 -7.00 -17.75
CA ALA A 34 -10.59 -8.27 -17.02
C ALA A 34 -9.51 -8.33 -15.90
N SER A 35 -8.50 -7.48 -15.97
CA SER A 35 -7.40 -7.41 -15.00
C SER A 35 -7.58 -6.31 -13.95
N GLU A 36 -8.59 -5.45 -14.08
CA GLU A 36 -8.87 -4.40 -13.11
C GLU A 36 -9.80 -4.90 -12.01
N ASN A 37 -9.75 -4.24 -10.86
CA ASN A 37 -10.59 -4.54 -9.72
C ASN A 37 -10.67 -3.33 -8.77
N TYR A 38 -11.65 -3.35 -7.87
CA TYR A 38 -11.76 -2.38 -6.79
C TYR A 38 -11.20 -2.98 -5.50
N THR A 39 -10.12 -2.41 -5.00
CA THR A 39 -9.54 -2.84 -3.72
C THR A 39 -10.35 -2.30 -2.55
N SER A 40 -10.20 -2.91 -1.37
CA SER A 40 -10.89 -2.44 -0.18
C SER A 40 -10.26 -1.16 0.38
N PRO A 41 -11.03 -0.29 1.07
CA PRO A 41 -10.47 0.85 1.78
C PRO A 41 -9.35 0.52 2.78
N ALA A 42 -9.37 -0.68 3.37
CA ALA A 42 -8.32 -1.14 4.27
C ALA A 42 -6.96 -1.34 3.57
N VAL A 43 -6.97 -1.76 2.29
CA VAL A 43 -5.73 -1.85 1.49
C VAL A 43 -5.19 -0.45 1.20
N MET A 44 -6.06 0.49 0.83
CA MET A 44 -5.68 1.88 0.58
C MET A 44 -5.13 2.57 1.84
N GLU A 45 -5.72 2.32 3.01
CA GLU A 45 -5.22 2.83 4.30
C GLU A 45 -3.79 2.37 4.57
N ALA A 46 -3.48 1.10 4.34
CA ALA A 46 -2.13 0.56 4.51
C ALA A 46 -1.13 1.18 3.53
N GLN A 47 -1.51 1.34 2.25
CA GLN A 47 -0.67 1.95 1.22
C GLN A 47 -0.38 3.44 1.48
N GLY A 48 -1.34 4.18 2.04
CA GLY A 48 -1.17 5.58 2.44
C GLY A 48 -0.46 5.80 3.78
N SER A 49 0.06 4.74 4.40
CA SER A 49 0.63 4.79 5.76
C SER A 49 2.09 5.24 5.79
N VAL A 50 2.60 5.43 7.00
CA VAL A 50 4.01 5.80 7.26
C VAL A 50 5.01 4.70 6.95
N LEU A 51 4.56 3.49 6.56
CA LEU A 51 5.45 2.40 6.15
C LEU A 51 6.36 2.81 4.98
N THR A 52 5.89 3.71 4.12
CA THR A 52 6.66 4.29 3.00
C THR A 52 7.96 4.98 3.42
N ASN A 53 8.04 5.45 4.68
CA ASN A 53 9.23 6.14 5.18
C ASN A 53 10.38 5.19 5.52
N LYS A 54 10.13 3.87 5.55
CA LYS A 54 11.10 2.90 6.04
C LYS A 54 11.86 2.22 4.92
N TYR A 55 13.18 2.33 4.99
CA TYR A 55 14.11 1.56 4.17
C TYR A 55 14.46 0.24 4.87
N ALA A 56 14.23 -0.91 4.22
CA ALA A 56 14.27 -2.23 4.87
C ALA A 56 14.86 -3.34 3.98
N GLU A 57 15.95 -3.07 3.25
CA GLU A 57 16.61 -4.11 2.44
C GLU A 57 17.02 -5.32 3.27
N GLY A 58 16.99 -6.49 2.63
CA GLY A 58 17.16 -7.79 3.26
C GLY A 58 15.82 -8.48 3.47
N TYR A 59 15.79 -9.45 4.37
CA TYR A 59 14.57 -10.17 4.76
C TYR A 59 14.34 -10.00 6.27
N PRO A 60 13.14 -10.29 6.80
CA PRO A 60 12.86 -10.19 8.23
C PRO A 60 13.94 -10.89 9.10
N GLY A 61 14.43 -10.21 10.14
CA GLY A 61 15.51 -10.68 11.01
C GLY A 61 16.92 -10.64 10.40
N LYS A 62 17.05 -10.31 9.10
CA LYS A 62 18.33 -10.21 8.36
C LYS A 62 18.34 -8.97 7.49
N ARG A 63 18.15 -7.81 8.12
CA ARG A 63 18.13 -6.50 7.46
C ARG A 63 19.52 -5.89 7.38
N TYR A 64 19.74 -5.06 6.36
CA TYR A 64 20.96 -4.25 6.23
C TYR A 64 20.91 -2.95 7.05
N TYR A 65 19.71 -2.56 7.52
CA TYR A 65 19.49 -1.33 8.30
C TYR A 65 18.78 -1.65 9.63
N GLY A 66 19.08 -0.86 10.66
CA GLY A 66 18.42 -0.96 11.97
C GLY A 66 17.02 -0.35 12.01
N GLY A 67 16.27 -0.58 13.09
CA GLY A 67 14.94 -0.01 13.31
C GLY A 67 13.85 -0.62 12.43
N CYS A 68 13.94 -1.92 12.16
CA CYS A 68 13.01 -2.66 11.29
C CYS A 68 12.04 -3.56 12.07
N GLU A 69 11.97 -3.43 13.39
CA GLU A 69 11.29 -4.36 14.30
C GLU A 69 9.80 -4.52 13.94
N HIS A 70 9.17 -3.45 13.47
CA HIS A 70 7.75 -3.46 13.10
C HIS A 70 7.51 -3.81 11.63
N VAL A 71 8.39 -3.38 10.70
CA VAL A 71 8.23 -3.75 9.28
C VAL A 71 8.56 -5.23 9.03
N ASP A 72 9.40 -5.83 9.88
CA ASP A 72 9.62 -7.28 9.89
C ASP A 72 8.34 -8.05 10.22
N VAL A 73 7.55 -7.57 11.18
CA VAL A 73 6.24 -8.17 11.52
C VAL A 73 5.28 -8.03 10.33
N VAL A 74 5.24 -6.87 9.67
CA VAL A 74 4.38 -6.64 8.50
C VAL A 74 4.73 -7.59 7.36
N GLU A 75 6.02 -7.68 6.99
CA GLU A 75 6.46 -8.55 5.90
C GLU A 75 6.27 -10.04 6.25
N GLN A 76 6.53 -10.44 7.49
CA GLN A 76 6.30 -11.83 7.92
C GLN A 76 4.82 -12.20 7.86
N LEU A 77 3.90 -11.31 8.29
CA LEU A 77 2.47 -11.54 8.16
C LEU A 77 2.03 -11.70 6.70
N ALA A 78 2.61 -10.92 5.79
CA ALA A 78 2.32 -11.05 4.36
C ALA A 78 2.82 -12.38 3.79
N ILE A 79 4.05 -12.79 4.14
CA ILE A 79 4.63 -14.09 3.73
C ILE A 79 3.76 -15.25 4.24
N ASP A 80 3.42 -15.25 5.53
CA ASP A 80 2.67 -16.34 6.16
C ASP A 80 1.27 -16.47 5.56
N ARG A 81 0.57 -15.34 5.36
CA ARG A 81 -0.77 -15.33 4.75
C ARG A 81 -0.76 -15.72 3.28
N ALA A 82 0.25 -15.32 2.52
CA ALA A 82 0.41 -15.76 1.13
C ALA A 82 0.63 -17.28 1.06
N LYS A 83 1.50 -17.81 1.92
CA LYS A 83 1.73 -19.24 2.04
C LYS A 83 0.47 -20.01 2.43
N GLU A 84 -0.28 -19.51 3.42
CA GLU A 84 -1.54 -20.11 3.86
C GLU A 84 -2.59 -20.12 2.73
N LEU A 85 -2.75 -19.01 2.02
CA LEU A 85 -3.74 -18.86 0.96
C LEU A 85 -3.49 -19.83 -0.21
N PHE A 86 -2.23 -20.04 -0.59
CA PHE A 86 -1.88 -20.86 -1.75
C PHE A 86 -1.34 -22.24 -1.39
N GLY A 87 -1.23 -22.60 -0.11
CA GLY A 87 -0.64 -23.86 0.34
C GLY A 87 0.84 -24.00 -0.05
N ALA A 88 1.59 -22.90 -0.06
CA ALA A 88 2.98 -22.87 -0.49
C ALA A 88 3.96 -22.98 0.69
N ASP A 89 5.13 -23.57 0.46
CA ASP A 89 6.20 -23.65 1.46
C ASP A 89 7.07 -22.39 1.51
N TYR A 90 7.05 -21.59 0.44
CA TYR A 90 7.84 -20.37 0.27
C TYR A 90 7.03 -19.28 -0.42
N ALA A 91 7.23 -18.03 0.00
CA ALA A 91 6.69 -16.84 -0.65
C ALA A 91 7.68 -15.68 -0.53
N ASN A 92 7.76 -14.84 -1.57
CA ASN A 92 8.44 -13.55 -1.54
C ASN A 92 7.40 -12.48 -1.91
N VAL A 93 7.28 -11.45 -1.07
CA VAL A 93 6.27 -10.38 -1.15
C VAL A 93 6.88 -8.99 -1.39
N GLN A 94 8.16 -8.92 -1.77
CA GLN A 94 8.86 -7.67 -2.07
C GLN A 94 8.68 -7.14 -3.51
N PRO A 95 8.48 -7.97 -4.55
CA PRO A 95 8.18 -7.48 -5.90
C PRO A 95 6.88 -6.68 -6.01
#